data_AF-A0A7S0B8N5-F1
#
_entry.id   AF-A0A7S0B8N5-F1
#
_cell.length_a   1.000
_cell.length_b   1.000
_cell.length_c   1.000
_cell.angle_alpha   90.00
_cell.angle_beta   90.00
_cell.angle_gamma   90.00
#
_symmetry.space_group_name_H-M   'P 1'
#
loop_
_entity.id
_entity.type
_entity.pdbx_description
1 polymer ?
#
loop_
_entity_poly.entity_id
_entity_poly.type
_entity_poly.pdbx_seq_one_letter_code
_entity_poly.pdbx_strand_id
1 'polypeptide(L)'
;VRAPGAKNDFLSARQCDHLGPPDFEAMCLPSQDVQLAQIRAAVAGVKARSIFLGTDDVEKARAVATLLESSMEEEGGGGTDGPHVVITPDQHRPFDDLAVFCVADIFIGYCPSSSSAFARRFREGKAPTLWLGAPKSGEKGIRAEL
;
A
#
# COMPACT_ATOMS: atom_id res chain seq x y z
N VAL A 1 -26.18 -10.43 4.03
CA VAL A 1 -25.25 -10.75 5.12
C VAL A 1 -24.47 -12.01 4.72
N ARG A 2 -23.17 -11.91 4.41
CA ARG A 2 -22.34 -13.08 4.08
C ARG A 2 -22.03 -13.87 5.36
N ALA A 3 -22.07 -15.20 5.27
CA ALA A 3 -21.76 -16.07 6.40
C ALA A 3 -20.29 -15.90 6.86
N PRO A 4 -20.00 -16.02 8.17
CA PRO A 4 -18.64 -16.05 8.67
C PRO A 4 -17.86 -17.20 8.00
N GLY A 5 -16.73 -16.87 7.36
CA GLY A 5 -15.90 -17.83 6.60
C GLY A 5 -16.20 -17.92 5.10
N ALA A 6 -17.12 -17.12 4.55
CA ALA A 6 -17.31 -17.04 3.11
C ALA A 6 -16.09 -16.38 2.43
N LYS A 7 -15.39 -17.15 1.59
CA LYS A 7 -14.25 -16.67 0.76
C LYS A 7 -14.69 -15.50 -0.11
N ASN A 8 -13.82 -14.49 -0.28
CA ASN A 8 -14.16 -13.38 -1.15
C ASN A 8 -13.76 -13.63 -2.61
N ASP A 9 -14.75 -13.95 -3.44
CA ASP A 9 -14.55 -14.23 -4.87
C ASP A 9 -14.53 -12.97 -5.74
N PHE A 10 -14.48 -11.78 -5.14
CA PHE A 10 -14.36 -10.53 -5.89
C PHE A 10 -12.92 -10.30 -6.36
N LEU A 11 -12.70 -10.41 -7.67
CA LEU A 11 -11.40 -10.19 -8.31
C LEU A 11 -10.28 -10.99 -7.60
N SER A 12 -9.20 -10.33 -7.15
CA SER A 12 -8.08 -10.97 -6.46
C SER A 12 -8.18 -10.93 -4.93
N ALA A 13 -9.34 -10.56 -4.36
CA ALA A 13 -9.47 -10.26 -2.94
C ALA A 13 -9.18 -11.43 -1.99
N ARG A 14 -9.22 -12.68 -2.49
CA ARG A 14 -8.79 -13.87 -1.73
C ARG A 14 -7.39 -13.76 -1.16
N GLN A 15 -6.51 -12.95 -1.76
CA GLN A 15 -5.15 -12.71 -1.24
C GLN A 15 -5.14 -12.06 0.16
N CYS A 16 -6.27 -11.54 0.61
CA CYS A 16 -6.44 -10.87 1.90
C CYS A 16 -7.39 -11.61 2.86
N ASP A 17 -7.87 -12.81 2.52
CA ASP A 17 -8.81 -13.59 3.35
C ASP A 17 -8.27 -13.87 4.77
N HIS A 18 -6.96 -13.83 4.96
CA HIS A 18 -6.27 -14.05 6.24
C HIS A 18 -6.32 -12.85 7.20
N LEU A 19 -6.77 -11.68 6.76
CA LEU A 19 -6.77 -10.45 7.56
C LEU A 19 -7.99 -10.28 8.49
N GLY A 20 -8.83 -11.31 8.60
CA GLY A 20 -10.08 -11.27 9.36
C GLY A 20 -11.28 -10.87 8.49
N PRO A 21 -12.47 -10.60 9.07
CA PRO A 21 -13.64 -10.18 8.31
C PRO A 21 -13.32 -8.85 7.63
N PRO A 22 -13.17 -8.83 6.31
CA PRO A 22 -12.68 -7.64 5.63
C PRO A 22 -13.81 -6.61 5.57
N ASP A 23 -13.50 -5.38 5.95
CA ASP A 23 -14.26 -4.23 5.51
C ASP A 23 -13.95 -4.04 4.02
N PHE A 24 -14.71 -4.74 3.19
CA PHE A 24 -14.46 -4.79 1.74
C PHE A 24 -14.52 -3.42 1.09
N GLU A 25 -15.36 -2.52 1.60
CA GLU A 25 -15.46 -1.16 1.08
C GLU A 25 -14.17 -0.40 1.38
N ALA A 26 -13.72 -0.42 2.64
CA ALA A 26 -12.47 0.20 3.04
C ALA A 26 -11.24 -0.40 2.34
N MET A 27 -11.23 -1.71 2.07
CA MET A 27 -10.09 -2.40 1.41
C MET A 27 -10.12 -2.31 -0.13
N CYS A 28 -11.28 -2.06 -0.72
CA CYS A 28 -11.42 -1.89 -2.17
C CYS A 28 -11.16 -0.44 -2.58
N LEU A 29 -11.68 0.51 -1.82
CA LEU A 29 -11.63 1.94 -2.09
C LEU A 29 -11.34 2.69 -0.77
N PRO A 30 -10.12 2.57 -0.22
CA PRO A 30 -9.74 3.25 1.01
C PRO A 30 -9.84 4.77 0.83
N SER A 31 -10.34 5.46 1.84
CA SER A 31 -10.31 6.92 1.85
C SER A 31 -8.87 7.44 1.82
N GLN A 32 -8.70 8.66 1.31
CA GLN A 32 -7.39 9.30 1.21
C GLN A 32 -6.70 9.39 2.58
N ASP A 33 -7.44 9.70 3.65
CA ASP A 33 -6.90 9.76 5.01
C ASP A 33 -6.35 8.41 5.49
N VAL A 34 -7.05 7.32 5.18
CA VAL A 34 -6.58 5.96 5.51
C VAL A 34 -5.31 5.62 4.75
N GLN A 35 -5.25 5.97 3.46
CA GLN A 35 -4.06 5.75 2.64
C GLN A 35 -2.86 6.51 3.22
N LEU A 36 -3.01 7.81 3.50
CA LEU A 36 -1.95 8.65 4.06
C LEU A 36 -1.46 8.12 5.40
N ALA A 37 -2.38 7.79 6.32
CA ALA A 37 -2.02 7.29 7.64
C ALA A 37 -1.26 5.95 7.59
N GLN A 38 -1.66 5.04 6.70
CA GLN A 38 -0.98 3.74 6.54
C GLN A 38 0.39 3.88 5.86
N ILE A 39 0.50 4.73 4.82
CA ILE A 39 1.76 5.01 4.15
C ILE A 39 2.76 5.64 5.14
N ARG A 40 2.35 6.64 5.92
CA ARG A 40 3.22 7.24 6.96
C ARG A 40 3.70 6.22 7.98
N ALA A 41 2.79 5.38 8.48
CA ALA A 41 3.14 4.34 9.44
C ALA A 41 4.16 3.34 8.86
N ALA A 42 4.01 2.95 7.60
CA ALA A 42 4.95 2.07 6.91
C ALA A 42 6.32 2.73 6.71
N VAL A 43 6.34 3.98 6.22
CA VAL A 43 7.55 4.79 5.99
C VAL A 43 8.34 4.97 7.29
N ALA A 44 7.66 5.35 8.38
CA ALA A 44 8.28 5.51 9.69
C ALA A 44 8.83 4.18 10.23
N GLY A 45 8.11 3.07 9.99
CA GLY A 45 8.50 1.74 10.42
C GLY A 45 9.82 1.24 9.81
N VAL A 46 10.11 1.61 8.56
CA VAL A 46 11.36 1.19 7.87
C VAL A 46 12.34 2.32 7.58
N LYS A 47 12.03 3.55 8.00
CA LYS A 47 12.82 4.75 7.69
C LYS A 47 13.08 4.87 6.18
N ALA A 48 12.02 4.70 5.39
CA ALA A 48 12.14 4.74 3.93
C ALA A 48 12.74 6.07 3.48
N ARG A 49 13.64 6.03 2.49
CA ARG A 49 14.23 7.23 1.87
C ARG A 49 13.48 7.66 0.59
N SER A 50 12.63 6.77 0.07
CA SER A 50 11.80 7.03 -1.09
C SER A 50 10.49 6.26 -1.01
N ILE A 51 9.49 6.78 -1.69
CA ILE A 51 8.17 6.16 -1.84
C ILE A 51 7.88 6.11 -3.34
N PHE A 52 7.47 4.96 -3.85
CA PHE A 52 7.01 4.82 -5.23
C PHE A 52 5.49 4.61 -5.26
N LEU A 53 4.78 5.46 -6.00
CA LEU A 53 3.33 5.42 -6.21
C LEU A 53 3.06 4.96 -7.64
N GLY A 54 2.82 3.66 -7.82
CA GLY A 54 2.27 3.13 -9.06
C GLY A 54 0.75 3.13 -9.02
N THR A 55 0.13 3.62 -10.09
CA THR A 55 -1.30 3.96 -10.12
C THR A 55 -1.87 3.82 -11.54
N ASP A 56 -3.17 3.53 -11.64
CA ASP A 56 -3.94 3.65 -12.87
C ASP A 56 -4.54 5.05 -13.07
N ASP A 57 -4.42 5.93 -12.06
CA ASP A 57 -4.87 7.32 -12.07
C ASP A 57 -3.75 8.24 -11.55
N VAL A 58 -3.01 8.84 -12.49
CA VAL A 58 -1.83 9.66 -12.19
C VAL A 58 -2.20 10.96 -11.47
N GLU A 59 -3.34 11.57 -11.81
CA GLU A 59 -3.80 12.81 -11.18
C GLU A 59 -4.12 12.60 -9.70
N LYS A 60 -4.79 11.48 -9.36
CA LYS A 60 -4.99 11.11 -7.94
C LYS A 60 -3.67 10.85 -7.21
N ALA A 61 -2.72 10.17 -7.86
CA ALA A 61 -1.42 9.92 -7.24
C ALA A 61 -0.61 11.22 -7.02
N ARG A 62 -0.71 12.20 -7.92
CA ARG A 62 -0.12 13.54 -7.72
C ARG A 62 -0.70 14.21 -6.48
N ALA A 63 -2.01 14.18 -6.29
CA ALA A 63 -2.66 14.74 -5.10
C ALA A 63 -2.21 14.02 -3.81
N VAL A 64 -2.10 12.69 -3.82
CA VAL A 64 -1.60 11.91 -2.67
C VAL A 64 -0.13 12.22 -2.39
N ALA A 65 0.71 12.32 -3.42
CA ALA A 65 2.13 12.64 -3.27
C ALA A 65 2.34 14.01 -2.61
N THR A 66 1.66 15.06 -3.10
CA THR A 66 1.76 16.39 -2.52
C THR A 66 1.39 16.41 -1.03
N LEU A 67 0.33 15.69 -0.65
CA LEU A 67 -0.07 15.60 0.75
C LEU A 67 0.92 14.79 1.59
N LEU A 68 1.46 13.69 1.05
CA LEU A 68 2.49 12.91 1.73
C LEU A 68 3.72 13.76 2.00
N GLU A 69 4.23 14.45 0.99
CA GLU A 69 5.40 15.33 1.10
C GLU A 69 5.16 16.44 2.13
N SER A 70 4.08 17.21 1.97
CA SER A 70 3.74 18.30 2.90
C SER A 70 3.66 17.81 4.34
N SER A 71 3.04 16.66 4.54
CA SER A 71 2.85 16.14 5.89
C SER A 71 4.07 15.52 6.55
N MET A 72 4.98 14.97 5.75
CA MET A 72 6.23 14.40 6.25
C MET A 72 7.26 15.50 6.53
N GLU A 73 7.19 16.63 5.82
CA GLU A 73 7.98 17.84 6.12
C GLU A 73 7.58 18.46 7.47
N GLU A 74 6.27 18.53 7.76
CA GLU A 74 5.75 19.04 9.04
C GLU A 74 6.19 18.19 10.24
N GLU A 75 6.21 16.85 10.10
CA GLU A 75 6.64 15.93 11.16
C GLU A 75 8.18 15.93 11.35
N GLY A 76 8.95 16.32 10.32
CA GLY A 76 10.41 16.30 10.29
C GLY A 76 11.11 17.53 10.89
N GLY A 77 10.38 18.51 11.43
CA GLY A 77 10.99 19.65 12.14
C GLY A 77 11.80 20.61 11.24
N GLY A 78 11.42 20.75 9.96
CA GLY A 78 11.98 21.76 9.06
C GLY A 78 13.30 21.38 8.35
N GLY A 79 13.74 20.12 8.45
CA GLY A 79 14.87 19.59 7.68
C GLY A 79 14.43 18.85 6.42
N THR A 80 15.14 19.04 5.31
CA THR A 80 14.91 18.44 3.97
C THR A 80 15.13 16.92 3.88
N ASP A 81 14.91 16.16 4.96
CA ASP A 81 15.30 14.75 5.08
C ASP A 81 14.12 13.76 5.01
N GLY A 82 12.95 14.23 4.57
CA GLY A 82 11.78 13.41 4.26
C GLY A 82 12.01 12.48 3.07
N PRO A 83 11.24 11.39 2.92
CA PRO A 83 11.38 10.49 1.79
C PRO A 83 10.98 11.17 0.48
N HIS A 84 11.73 10.91 -0.59
CA HIS A 84 11.39 11.39 -1.92
C HIS A 84 10.22 10.59 -2.50
N VAL A 85 9.13 11.26 -2.90
CA VAL A 85 7.98 10.59 -3.53
C VAL A 85 8.18 10.55 -5.05
N VAL A 86 8.07 9.37 -5.64
CA VAL A 86 8.13 9.13 -7.08
C VAL A 86 6.79 8.57 -7.51
N ILE A 87 6.19 9.17 -8.53
CA ILE A 87 4.94 8.70 -9.12
C ILE A 87 5.25 8.02 -10.45
N THR A 88 4.45 7.03 -10.82
CA THR A 88 4.53 6.45 -12.16
C THR A 88 4.40 7.52 -13.26
N PRO A 89 5.19 7.47 -14.34
CA PRO A 89 5.07 8.40 -15.47
C PRO A 89 3.73 8.31 -16.21
N ASP A 90 3.28 9.41 -16.82
CA ASP A 90 2.03 9.45 -17.62
C ASP A 90 2.02 8.46 -18.80
N GLN A 91 3.20 8.09 -19.32
CA GLN A 91 3.38 7.12 -20.40
C GLN A 91 4.16 5.87 -19.94
N HIS A 92 3.96 5.44 -18.69
CA HIS A 92 4.62 4.25 -18.17
C HIS A 92 4.06 2.96 -18.79
N ARG A 93 4.90 1.92 -18.85
CA ARG A 93 4.41 0.57 -19.12
C ARG A 93 4.01 -0.03 -17.78
N PRO A 94 2.81 -0.63 -17.65
CA PRO A 94 2.36 -1.22 -16.38
C PRO A 94 3.31 -2.26 -15.78
N PHE A 95 4.14 -2.89 -16.63
CA PHE A 95 5.16 -3.85 -16.18
C PHE A 95 6.33 -3.19 -15.45
N ASP A 96 6.63 -1.92 -15.73
CA ASP A 96 7.69 -1.18 -15.03
C ASP A 96 7.28 -0.95 -13.56
N ASP A 97 6.02 -0.55 -13.32
CA ASP A 97 5.44 -0.44 -11.98
C ASP A 97 5.46 -1.78 -11.23
N LEU A 98 5.03 -2.86 -11.90
CA LEU A 98 5.07 -4.20 -11.31
C LEU A 98 6.50 -4.62 -10.92
N ALA A 99 7.49 -4.28 -11.73
CA ALA A 99 8.88 -4.58 -11.42
C ALA A 99 9.32 -3.85 -10.14
N VAL A 100 8.97 -2.56 -10.00
CA VAL A 100 9.24 -1.79 -8.78
C VAL A 100 8.53 -2.38 -7.56
N PHE A 101 7.24 -2.72 -7.68
CA PHE A 101 6.49 -3.35 -6.59
C PHE A 101 7.13 -4.66 -6.11
N CYS A 102 7.66 -5.46 -7.04
CA CYS A 102 8.29 -6.74 -6.74
C CYS A 102 9.59 -6.62 -5.95
N VAL A 103 10.31 -5.50 -6.08
CA VAL A 103 11.65 -5.30 -5.47
C VAL A 103 11.68 -4.29 -4.32
N ALA A 104 10.58 -3.60 -4.03
CA ALA A 104 10.50 -2.63 -2.94
C ALA A 104 10.77 -3.26 -1.56
N ASP A 105 11.35 -2.51 -0.62
CA ASP A 105 11.56 -3.02 0.74
C ASP A 105 10.23 -3.34 1.44
N ILE A 106 9.23 -2.47 1.29
CA ILE A 106 7.84 -2.72 1.64
C ILE A 106 6.97 -2.46 0.41
N PHE A 107 6.03 -3.36 0.16
CA PHE A 107 4.95 -3.13 -0.79
C PHE A 107 3.63 -2.95 -0.04
N ILE A 108 2.85 -1.93 -0.41
CA ILE A 108 1.49 -1.73 0.09
C ILE A 108 0.55 -1.90 -1.10
N GLY A 109 -0.26 -2.97 -1.08
CA GLY A 109 -1.13 -3.34 -2.18
C GLY A 109 -2.62 -3.10 -1.93
N TYR A 110 -3.40 -3.29 -2.98
CA TYR A 110 -4.87 -3.30 -2.95
C TYR A 110 -5.40 -4.72 -3.10
N CYS A 111 -6.22 -5.17 -2.16
CA CYS A 111 -6.73 -6.55 -2.14
C CYS A 111 -7.49 -7.00 -3.40
N PRO A 112 -8.37 -6.20 -4.03
CA PRO A 112 -9.03 -6.66 -5.26
C PRO A 112 -8.10 -6.67 -6.49
N SER A 113 -6.94 -6.00 -6.44
CA SER A 113 -6.06 -5.80 -7.58
C SER A 113 -5.26 -7.05 -7.96
N SER A 114 -5.36 -7.46 -9.22
CA SER A 114 -4.54 -8.55 -9.79
C SER A 114 -3.06 -8.16 -9.93
N SER A 115 -2.77 -6.88 -10.16
CA SER A 115 -1.40 -6.34 -10.14
C SER A 115 -0.77 -6.48 -8.76
N SER A 116 -1.53 -6.17 -7.70
CA SER A 116 -1.08 -6.41 -6.32
C SER A 116 -0.90 -7.89 -6.03
N ALA A 117 -1.78 -8.75 -6.57
CA ALA A 117 -1.65 -10.20 -6.44
C ALA A 117 -0.41 -10.77 -7.13
N PHE A 118 -0.02 -10.20 -8.27
CA PHE A 118 1.22 -10.54 -8.93
C PHE A 118 2.43 -10.18 -8.05
N ALA A 119 2.51 -8.93 -7.60
CA ALA A 119 3.62 -8.47 -6.76
C ALA A 119 3.71 -9.28 -5.46
N ARG A 120 2.58 -9.51 -4.79
CA ARG A 120 2.49 -10.32 -3.56
C ARG A 120 3.08 -11.72 -3.75
N ARG A 121 2.65 -12.45 -4.80
CA ARG A 121 3.16 -13.79 -5.10
C ARG A 121 4.66 -13.79 -5.38
N PHE A 122 5.16 -12.77 -6.07
CA PHE A 122 6.59 -12.67 -6.35
C PHE A 122 7.42 -12.42 -5.08
N ARG A 123 6.87 -11.61 -4.15
CA ARG A 123 7.50 -11.18 -2.89
C ARG A 123 7.39 -12.18 -1.76
N GLU A 124 6.56 -13.21 -1.89
CA GLU A 124 6.32 -14.20 -0.84
C GLU A 124 7.64 -14.77 -0.31
N GLY A 125 7.87 -14.63 1.00
CA GLY A 125 9.11 -15.04 1.67
C GLY A 125 10.35 -14.15 1.41
N LYS A 126 10.20 -13.00 0.74
CA LYS A 126 11.32 -12.09 0.43
C LYS A 126 11.23 -10.75 1.16
N ALA A 127 10.03 -10.15 1.15
CA ALA A 127 9.85 -8.82 1.70
C ALA A 127 8.38 -8.58 2.14
N PRO A 128 8.15 -7.72 3.15
CA PRO A 128 6.83 -7.44 3.69
C PRO A 128 5.84 -6.97 2.61
N THR A 129 4.59 -7.40 2.74
CA THR A 129 3.44 -6.86 1.98
C THR A 129 2.36 -6.43 2.95
N LEU A 130 1.91 -5.18 2.82
CA LEU A 130 0.81 -4.58 3.57
C LEU A 130 -0.38 -4.37 2.65
N TRP A 131 -1.56 -4.15 3.24
CA TRP A 131 -2.80 -4.00 2.49
C TRP A 131 -3.52 -2.72 2.91
N LEU A 132 -3.83 -1.88 1.94
CA LEU A 132 -4.59 -0.66 2.20
C LEU A 132 -5.99 -0.98 2.70
N GLY A 133 -6.47 -0.17 3.64
CA GLY A 133 -7.80 -0.34 4.25
C GLY A 133 -7.93 -1.56 5.17
N ALA A 134 -6.90 -2.41 5.27
CA ALA A 134 -6.91 -3.49 6.25
C ALA A 134 -6.87 -2.90 7.67
N PRO A 135 -7.73 -3.38 8.60
CA PRO A 135 -7.68 -2.91 9.98
C PRO A 135 -6.28 -3.16 10.54
N LYS A 136 -5.76 -2.19 11.33
CA LYS A 136 -4.56 -2.43 12.15
C LYS A 136 -4.89 -3.62 13.03
N SER A 137 -4.37 -4.80 12.72
CA SER A 137 -4.53 -5.96 13.59
C SER A 137 -4.06 -5.54 14.98
N GLY A 138 -4.97 -5.54 15.95
CA GLY A 138 -4.70 -5.06 17.30
C GLY A 138 -3.39 -5.64 17.85
N GLU A 139 -2.61 -4.78 18.50
CA GLU A 139 -1.55 -5.19 19.44
C GLU A 139 -0.63 -6.32 18.99
N LYS A 140 0.05 -6.12 17.86
CA LYS A 140 1.46 -6.47 17.65
C LYS A 140 1.80 -5.94 16.27
N GLY A 141 2.70 -4.97 16.25
CA GLY A 141 3.00 -4.13 15.09
C GLY A 141 3.15 -4.93 13.81
N ILE A 142 2.82 -4.28 12.69
CA ILE A 142 3.18 -4.62 11.32
C ILE A 142 3.87 -5.98 11.27
N ARG A 143 3.09 -7.07 11.29
CA ARG A 143 3.64 -8.36 10.89
C ARG A 143 3.82 -8.26 9.39
N ALA A 144 4.93 -7.65 9.01
CA ALA A 144 5.74 -8.24 7.97
C ALA A 144 5.70 -9.75 8.19
N GLU A 145 5.10 -10.48 7.26
CA GLU A 145 5.47 -11.88 7.14
C GLU A 145 6.97 -11.89 6.84
N LEU A 146 7.74 -12.11 7.91
CA LEU A 146 9.10 -12.64 7.88
C LEU A 146 8.99 -14.16 7.91
#